data_AF-A0A534RJ99-F1
#
_entry.id   AF-A0A534RJ99-F1
#
_cell.length_a   1.000
_cell.length_b   1.000
_cell.length_c   1.000
_cell.angle_alpha   90.00
_cell.angle_beta   90.00
_cell.angle_gamma   90.00
#
_symmetry.space_group_name_H-M   'P 1'
#
loop_
_entity.id
_entity.type
_entity.pdbx_description
1 polymer ?
#
loop_
_entity_poly.entity_id
_entity_poly.type
_entity_poly.pdbx_seq_one_letter_code
_entity_poly.pdbx_strand_id
1 'polypeptide(L)'
;MSRRRSFLPQAAVVVLLLAATAIWTGKAFPRIDPAERALVAATRAGAEAQCDCASASTHRAYLRCVSHAMKALAAGQLSKRGMHAAMRCAQRSSCGRAGKATCCMTDAQGHMQCAITTAAKCVAPPGSTTCVTSFASLCDAIDQGCRQAAHDINCCLPPSSSAGGAFVCEPQKPSE
;
A
#
# COMPACT_ATOMS: atom_id res chain seq x y z
N MET A 1 -23.84 40.42 61.49
CA MET A 1 -23.01 39.63 62.43
C MET A 1 -23.08 38.15 62.03
N SER A 2 -22.02 37.38 62.29
CA SER A 2 -21.74 35.97 61.90
C SER A 2 -21.23 35.77 60.46
N ARG A 3 -19.91 35.53 60.26
CA ARG A 3 -19.15 34.26 60.38
C ARG A 3 -19.29 33.45 59.08
N ARG A 4 -18.27 33.01 58.34
CA ARG A 4 -16.85 32.70 58.61
C ARG A 4 -16.08 32.76 57.29
N ARG A 5 -14.85 33.28 57.34
CA ARG A 5 -13.77 32.97 56.38
C ARG A 5 -13.47 31.47 56.46
N SER A 6 -13.24 30.77 55.34
CA SER A 6 -12.33 29.61 55.25
C SER A 6 -12.17 29.10 53.81
N PHE A 7 -11.01 29.43 53.21
CA PHE A 7 -10.12 28.55 52.42
C PHE A 7 -10.71 27.65 51.31
N LEU A 8 -10.56 28.10 50.06
CA LEU A 8 -10.33 27.23 48.91
C LEU A 8 -8.98 26.50 49.10
N PRO A 9 -8.92 25.20 48.78
CA PRO A 9 -7.87 24.79 47.85
C PRO A 9 -8.39 23.80 46.80
N GLN A 10 -8.12 24.16 45.55
CA GLN A 10 -7.68 23.31 44.44
C GLN A 10 -8.05 21.82 44.49
N ALA A 11 -8.97 21.42 43.61
CA ALA A 11 -8.99 20.08 43.05
C ALA A 11 -9.11 20.20 41.52
N ALA A 12 -8.04 20.68 40.90
CA ALA A 12 -7.84 20.50 39.46
C ALA A 12 -7.46 19.03 39.23
N VAL A 13 -8.47 18.18 39.04
CA VAL A 13 -8.26 16.79 38.63
C VAL A 13 -7.90 16.81 37.14
N VAL A 14 -6.62 16.99 36.84
CA VAL A 14 -6.06 16.75 35.50
C VAL A 14 -5.96 15.24 35.33
N VAL A 15 -6.98 14.65 34.72
CA VAL A 15 -6.94 13.25 34.28
C VAL A 15 -6.00 13.17 33.07
N LEU A 16 -4.74 12.84 33.32
CA LEU A 16 -3.77 12.46 32.29
C LEU A 16 -4.16 11.09 31.72
N LEU A 17 -4.99 11.11 30.67
CA LEU A 17 -5.28 9.95 29.83
C LEU A 17 -4.03 9.59 29.02
N LEU A 18 -3.17 8.73 29.58
CA LEU A 18 -2.17 7.99 28.81
C LEU A 18 -2.86 6.80 28.13
N ALA A 19 -3.68 7.08 27.13
CA ALA A 19 -4.00 6.07 26.12
C ALA A 19 -2.77 5.96 25.22
N ALA A 20 -1.96 4.92 25.44
CA ALA A 20 -0.91 4.53 24.52
C ALA A 20 -1.55 4.13 23.18
N THR A 21 -1.77 5.12 22.32
CA THR A 21 -2.08 4.87 20.92
C THR A 21 -0.83 4.23 20.33
N ALA A 22 -0.87 2.93 20.12
CA ALA A 22 0.01 2.30 19.14
C ALA A 22 -0.47 2.77 17.76
N ILE A 23 -0.13 4.02 17.43
CA ILE A 23 -0.34 4.61 16.11
C ILE A 23 0.55 3.80 15.17
N TRP A 24 -0.03 2.82 14.48
CA TRP A 24 0.57 2.28 13.28
C TRP A 24 0.39 3.31 12.17
N THR A 25 1.13 4.41 12.30
CA THR A 25 1.59 5.17 11.15
C THR A 25 2.17 4.14 10.18
N GLY A 26 1.73 4.14 8.92
CA GLY A 26 2.31 3.27 7.90
C GLY A 26 3.82 3.34 8.05
N LYS A 27 4.45 2.20 8.44
CA LYS A 27 5.75 2.15 9.12
C LYS A 27 6.61 3.32 8.69
N ALA A 28 6.72 4.33 9.56
CA ALA A 28 7.48 5.54 9.27
C ALA A 28 8.77 5.11 8.60
N PHE A 29 9.01 5.63 7.39
CA PHE A 29 10.26 5.36 6.68
C PHE A 29 11.39 5.46 7.70
N PRO A 30 12.35 4.51 7.72
CA PRO A 30 13.47 4.61 8.65
C PRO A 30 14.02 6.03 8.54
N ARG A 31 14.29 6.71 9.67
CA ARG A 31 14.63 8.15 9.65
C ARG A 31 15.70 8.40 8.58
N ILE A 32 15.26 8.98 7.47
CA ILE A 32 15.95 9.26 6.21
C ILE A 32 15.61 10.72 5.92
N ASP A 33 16.59 11.47 5.45
CA ASP A 33 16.42 12.89 5.15
C ASP A 33 15.30 13.12 4.13
N PRO A 34 14.53 14.21 4.24
CA PRO A 34 13.47 14.54 3.30
C PRO A 34 13.90 14.52 1.83
N ALA A 35 15.11 15.01 1.53
CA ALA A 35 15.68 14.98 0.19
C ALA A 35 15.96 13.56 -0.30
N GLU A 36 16.45 12.67 0.58
CA GLU A 36 16.74 11.28 0.25
C GLU A 36 15.44 10.46 0.06
N ARG A 37 14.32 10.83 0.69
CA ARG A 37 13.02 10.16 0.47
C ARG A 37 12.56 10.24 -0.99
N ALA A 38 12.71 11.39 -1.64
CA ALA A 38 12.37 11.55 -3.05
C ALA A 38 13.24 10.66 -3.94
N LEU A 39 14.54 10.60 -3.64
CA LEU A 39 15.47 9.73 -4.36
C LEU A 39 15.15 8.24 -4.16
N VAL A 40 14.77 7.82 -2.95
CA VAL A 40 14.30 6.46 -2.66
C VAL A 40 13.07 6.11 -3.50
N ALA A 41 12.08 7.01 -3.56
CA ALA A 41 10.86 6.79 -4.34
C ALA A 41 11.16 6.68 -5.84
N ALA A 42 11.98 7.59 -6.38
CA ALA A 42 12.38 7.57 -7.79
C ALA A 42 13.20 6.31 -8.14
N THR A 43 14.16 5.94 -7.29
CA THR A 43 15.00 4.74 -7.47
C THR A 43 14.16 3.47 -7.45
N ARG A 44 13.17 3.39 -6.55
CA ARG A 44 12.22 2.27 -6.50
C ARG A 44 11.42 2.16 -7.78
N ALA A 45 10.75 3.24 -8.19
CA ALA A 45 9.91 3.26 -9.38
C ALA A 45 10.72 2.90 -10.64
N GLY A 46 11.91 3.48 -10.79
CA GLY A 46 12.79 3.18 -11.92
C GLY A 46 13.28 1.72 -11.94
N ALA A 47 13.59 1.14 -10.77
CA ALA A 47 14.02 -0.25 -10.69
C ALA A 47 12.88 -1.24 -10.95
N GLU A 48 11.67 -0.93 -10.47
CA GLU A 48 10.46 -1.71 -10.75
C GLU A 48 10.08 -1.65 -12.24
N ALA A 49 10.32 -0.53 -12.93
CA ALA A 49 10.11 -0.40 -14.37
C ALA A 49 11.12 -1.23 -15.21
N GLN A 50 12.34 -1.44 -14.70
CA GLN A 50 13.36 -2.25 -15.39
C GLN A 50 13.21 -3.75 -15.14
N CYS A 51 12.60 -4.13 -14.01
CA CYS A 51 12.51 -5.51 -13.56
C CYS A 51 11.08 -6.01 -13.67
N ASP A 52 10.78 -6.75 -14.74
CA ASP A 52 9.46 -7.31 -14.94
C ASP A 52 9.11 -8.35 -13.85
N CYS A 53 8.02 -8.06 -13.14
CA CYS A 53 7.48 -8.86 -12.05
C CYS A 53 6.93 -10.21 -12.54
N ALA A 54 6.38 -10.25 -13.76
CA ALA A 54 5.70 -11.42 -14.32
C ALA A 54 6.68 -12.45 -14.90
N SER A 55 7.76 -12.00 -15.55
CA SER A 55 8.81 -12.89 -16.07
C SER A 55 9.78 -13.42 -15.01
N ALA A 56 9.72 -12.90 -13.77
CA ALA A 56 10.62 -13.37 -12.72
C ALA A 56 10.31 -14.81 -12.30
N SER A 57 11.20 -15.74 -12.64
CA SER A 57 11.03 -17.18 -12.33
C SER A 57 11.01 -17.50 -10.84
N THR A 58 11.70 -16.69 -10.03
CA THR A 58 11.75 -16.82 -8.57
C THR A 58 11.82 -15.44 -7.92
N HIS A 59 11.29 -15.32 -6.70
CA HIS A 59 11.38 -14.09 -5.93
C HIS A 59 12.82 -13.63 -5.72
N ARG A 60 13.77 -14.57 -5.58
CA ARG A 60 15.20 -14.25 -5.48
C ARG A 60 15.76 -13.68 -6.80
N ALA A 61 15.30 -14.16 -7.96
CA ALA A 61 15.69 -13.59 -9.25
C ALA A 61 15.16 -12.16 -9.39
N TYR A 62 13.90 -11.92 -9.03
CA TYR A 62 13.32 -10.58 -8.98
C TYR A 62 14.13 -9.63 -8.09
N LEU A 63 14.40 -10.02 -6.84
CA LEU A 63 15.17 -9.18 -5.91
C LEU A 63 16.60 -8.91 -6.37
N ARG A 64 17.23 -9.84 -7.09
CA ARG A 64 18.54 -9.60 -7.71
C ARG A 64 18.45 -8.53 -8.79
N CYS A 65 17.49 -8.66 -9.71
CA CYS A 65 17.27 -7.65 -10.75
C CYS A 65 17.08 -6.26 -10.12
N VAL A 66 16.12 -6.14 -9.19
CA VAL A 66 15.80 -4.86 -8.55
C VAL A 66 17.02 -4.31 -7.82
N SER A 67 17.78 -5.15 -7.11
CA SER A 67 18.99 -4.69 -6.42
C SER A 67 20.05 -4.14 -7.38
N HIS A 68 20.24 -4.76 -8.54
CA HIS A 68 21.17 -4.26 -9.56
C HIS A 68 20.68 -2.97 -10.19
N ALA A 69 19.40 -2.90 -10.57
CA ALA A 69 18.78 -1.71 -11.14
C ALA A 69 18.84 -0.52 -10.16
N MET A 70 18.51 -0.73 -8.89
CA MET A 70 18.59 0.33 -7.86
C MET A 70 20.03 0.82 -7.66
N LYS A 71 21.03 -0.07 -7.67
CA LYS A 71 22.45 0.35 -7.56
C LYS A 71 22.88 1.18 -8.76
N ALA A 72 22.45 0.80 -9.96
CA ALA A 72 22.75 1.55 -11.18
C ALA A 72 22.07 2.94 -11.16
N LEU A 73 20.79 2.99 -10.80
CA LEU A 73 20.00 4.22 -10.75
C LEU A 73 20.45 5.19 -9.65
N ALA A 74 20.75 4.66 -8.46
CA ALA A 74 21.15 5.50 -7.34
C ALA A 74 22.54 6.10 -7.53
N ALA A 75 23.42 5.50 -8.35
CA ALA A 75 24.77 5.99 -8.62
C ALA A 75 25.58 6.42 -7.37
N GLY A 76 25.36 5.76 -6.22
CA GLY A 76 26.00 6.08 -4.94
C GLY A 76 25.38 7.25 -4.16
N GLN A 77 24.30 7.86 -4.65
CA GLN A 77 23.60 8.98 -4.01
C GLN A 77 22.66 8.54 -2.87
N LEU A 78 22.25 7.28 -2.82
CA LEU A 78 21.50 6.72 -1.70
C LEU A 78 22.44 6.22 -0.61
N SER A 79 22.14 6.59 0.64
CA SER A 79 22.78 5.98 1.79
C SER A 79 22.44 4.49 1.87
N LYS A 80 23.17 3.72 2.69
CA LYS A 80 22.82 2.31 2.97
C LYS A 80 21.38 2.17 3.48
N ARG A 81 20.91 3.16 4.26
CA ARG A 81 19.55 3.17 4.81
C ARG A 81 18.52 3.50 3.71
N GLY A 82 18.81 4.45 2.83
CA GLY A 82 18.00 4.75 1.66
C GLY A 82 17.87 3.56 0.71
N MET A 83 18.98 2.88 0.41
CA MET A 83 18.97 1.65 -0.37
C MET A 83 18.11 0.55 0.27
N HIS A 84 18.21 0.36 1.59
CA HIS A 84 17.36 -0.60 2.30
C HIS A 84 15.88 -0.19 2.27
N ALA A 85 15.58 1.11 2.39
CA ALA A 85 14.22 1.62 2.28
C ALA A 85 13.64 1.40 0.88
N ALA A 86 14.41 1.66 -0.18
CA ALA A 86 14.02 1.41 -1.57
C ALA A 86 13.73 -0.08 -1.81
N MET A 87 14.59 -0.96 -1.30
CA MET A 87 14.41 -2.41 -1.43
C MET A 87 13.24 -2.98 -0.63
N ARG A 88 12.77 -2.30 0.43
CA ARG A 88 11.76 -2.83 1.36
C ARG A 88 10.46 -3.21 0.66
N CYS A 89 10.03 -2.42 -0.32
CA CYS A 89 8.80 -2.66 -1.06
C CYS A 89 8.93 -3.87 -2.00
N ALA A 90 10.05 -3.95 -2.72
CA ALA A 90 10.36 -5.11 -3.55
C ALA A 90 10.45 -6.42 -2.73
N GLN A 91 11.01 -6.38 -1.51
CA GLN A 91 11.03 -7.53 -0.60
C GLN A 91 9.64 -7.98 -0.12
N ARG A 92 8.70 -7.03 -0.06
CA ARG A 92 7.30 -7.26 0.32
C ARG A 92 6.41 -7.31 -0.93
N SER A 93 6.83 -8.02 -1.95
CA SER A 93 6.08 -8.21 -3.20
C SER A 93 5.72 -9.67 -3.46
N SER A 94 4.71 -9.87 -4.32
CA SER A 94 4.34 -11.16 -4.90
C SER A 94 5.21 -11.56 -6.09
N CYS A 95 6.06 -10.66 -6.61
CA CYS A 95 6.87 -10.91 -7.80
C CYS A 95 7.77 -12.14 -7.65
N GLY A 96 7.72 -13.02 -8.66
CA GLY A 96 8.40 -14.32 -8.65
C GLY A 96 7.94 -15.29 -7.56
N ARG A 97 6.75 -15.09 -7.00
CA ARG A 97 6.09 -16.04 -6.08
C ARG A 97 4.82 -16.58 -6.73
N ALA A 98 4.91 -17.78 -7.31
CA ALA A 98 3.76 -18.43 -7.93
C ALA A 98 2.59 -18.59 -6.95
N GLY A 99 1.38 -18.24 -7.39
CA GLY A 99 0.14 -18.35 -6.62
C GLY A 99 0.03 -17.40 -5.41
N LYS A 100 0.89 -16.39 -5.31
CA LYS A 100 0.79 -15.36 -4.28
C LYS A 100 0.21 -14.07 -4.86
N ALA A 101 -0.61 -13.41 -4.06
CA ALA A 101 -1.20 -12.11 -4.34
C ALA A 101 -1.08 -11.22 -3.10
N THR A 102 -1.27 -9.92 -3.32
CA THR A 102 -1.36 -8.96 -2.23
C THR A 102 -2.79 -8.92 -1.73
N CYS A 103 -3.01 -9.37 -0.50
CA CYS A 103 -4.30 -9.28 0.18
C CYS A 103 -4.24 -8.11 1.16
N CYS A 104 -5.21 -7.21 1.11
CA CYS A 104 -5.40 -6.25 2.19
C CYS A 104 -6.68 -6.52 2.94
N MET A 105 -6.66 -6.18 4.21
CA MET A 105 -7.75 -6.28 5.15
C MET A 105 -7.94 -4.92 5.81
N THR A 106 -9.18 -4.45 5.88
CA THR A 106 -9.55 -3.26 6.62
C THR A 106 -10.35 -3.70 7.84
N ASP A 107 -9.85 -3.37 9.03
CA ASP A 107 -10.54 -3.68 10.29
C ASP A 107 -11.79 -2.82 10.49
N ALA A 108 -12.58 -3.12 11.53
CA ALA A 108 -13.80 -2.38 11.85
C ALA A 108 -13.53 -0.91 12.21
N GLN A 109 -12.30 -0.59 12.61
CA GLN A 109 -11.83 0.76 12.95
C GLN A 109 -11.32 1.53 11.71
N GLY A 110 -11.33 0.90 10.54
CA GLY A 110 -10.87 1.49 9.28
C GLY A 110 -9.36 1.39 9.05
N HIS A 111 -8.61 0.67 9.89
CA HIS A 111 -7.18 0.45 9.65
C HIS A 111 -6.98 -0.65 8.61
N MET A 112 -6.19 -0.32 7.58
CA MET A 112 -5.86 -1.25 6.51
C MET A 112 -4.50 -1.91 6.74
N GLN A 113 -4.44 -3.23 6.58
CA GLN A 113 -3.25 -4.05 6.66
C GLN A 113 -3.14 -4.92 5.42
N CYS A 114 -1.98 -4.91 4.75
CA CYS A 114 -1.73 -5.75 3.58
C CYS A 114 -0.69 -6.84 3.87
N ALA A 115 -0.85 -8.00 3.24
CA ALA A 115 0.01 -9.17 3.36
C ALA A 115 0.13 -9.91 2.01
N ILE A 116 1.30 -10.52 1.75
CA ILE A 116 1.47 -11.43 0.60
C ILE A 116 0.98 -12.81 1.01
N THR A 117 -0.11 -13.27 0.42
CA THR A 117 -0.73 -14.56 0.72
C THR A 117 -1.28 -15.19 -0.55
N THR A 118 -1.83 -16.40 -0.45
CA THR A 118 -2.60 -16.98 -1.57
C THR A 118 -3.98 -16.35 -1.63
N ALA A 119 -4.54 -16.14 -2.82
CA ALA A 119 -5.88 -15.55 -2.98
C ALA A 119 -6.95 -16.28 -2.14
N ALA A 120 -6.90 -17.62 -2.07
CA ALA A 120 -7.81 -18.43 -1.26
C ALA A 120 -7.72 -18.19 0.27
N LYS A 121 -6.62 -17.61 0.76
CA LYS A 121 -6.44 -17.25 2.18
C LYS A 121 -6.76 -15.79 2.46
N CYS A 122 -7.14 -15.02 1.43
CA CYS A 122 -7.55 -13.64 1.58
C CYS A 122 -9.05 -13.59 1.94
N VAL A 123 -9.34 -13.89 3.21
CA VAL A 123 -10.72 -13.96 3.73
C VAL A 123 -10.82 -13.09 4.96
N ALA A 124 -11.82 -12.20 4.97
CA ALA A 124 -12.08 -11.30 6.07
C ALA A 124 -12.66 -12.05 7.29
N PRO A 125 -12.11 -11.86 8.50
CA PRO A 125 -12.84 -12.21 9.71
C PRO A 125 -14.12 -11.36 9.89
N PRO A 126 -15.08 -11.81 10.70
CA PRO A 126 -16.32 -11.07 10.95
C PRO A 126 -16.05 -9.62 11.39
N GLY A 127 -16.73 -8.67 10.75
CA GLY A 127 -16.56 -7.23 11.04
C GLY A 127 -15.38 -6.55 10.35
N SER A 128 -14.68 -7.23 9.43
CA SER A 128 -13.64 -6.64 8.59
C SER A 128 -13.95 -6.83 7.12
N THR A 129 -13.26 -6.10 6.24
CA THR A 129 -13.33 -6.29 4.79
C THR A 129 -11.97 -6.73 4.26
N THR A 130 -11.94 -7.58 3.23
CA THR A 130 -10.71 -7.99 2.56
C THR A 130 -10.83 -7.88 1.06
N CYS A 131 -9.68 -7.79 0.41
CA CYS A 131 -9.57 -7.52 -1.00
C CYS A 131 -8.22 -8.01 -1.50
N VAL A 132 -8.23 -8.62 -2.68
CA VAL A 132 -7.01 -8.95 -3.41
C VAL A 132 -6.72 -7.80 -4.36
N THR A 133 -5.55 -7.18 -4.23
CA THR A 133 -5.16 -6.06 -5.11
C THR A 133 -4.43 -6.56 -6.35
N SER A 134 -4.49 -5.76 -7.42
CA SER A 134 -3.65 -5.92 -8.61
C SER A 134 -2.20 -5.48 -8.36
N PHE A 135 -1.93 -4.78 -7.27
CA PHE A 135 -0.60 -4.31 -6.92
C PHE A 135 0.29 -5.48 -6.45
N ALA A 136 1.42 -5.65 -7.13
CA ALA A 136 2.37 -6.69 -6.77
C ALA A 136 3.12 -6.40 -5.47
N SER A 137 3.26 -5.13 -5.06
CA SER A 137 3.96 -4.73 -3.82
C SER A 137 2.98 -4.31 -2.73
N LEU A 138 3.30 -4.64 -1.47
CA LEU A 138 2.53 -4.16 -0.32
C LEU A 138 2.55 -2.64 -0.17
N CYS A 139 3.65 -2.00 -0.55
CA CYS A 139 3.76 -0.55 -0.39
C CYS A 139 2.73 0.17 -1.26
N ASP A 140 2.61 -0.25 -2.52
CA ASP A 140 1.65 0.35 -3.46
C ASP A 140 0.21 0.02 -3.06
N ALA A 141 -0.03 -1.21 -2.57
CA ALA A 141 -1.35 -1.60 -2.07
C ALA A 141 -1.77 -0.81 -0.82
N ILE A 142 -0.84 -0.47 0.07
CA ILE A 142 -1.13 0.34 1.26
C ILE A 142 -1.38 1.80 0.87
N ASP A 143 -0.59 2.34 -0.06
CA ASP A 143 -0.67 3.74 -0.47
C ASP A 143 -1.95 4.04 -1.26
N GLN A 144 -2.29 3.16 -2.21
CA GLN A 144 -3.46 3.33 -3.07
C GLN A 144 -4.75 2.75 -2.48
N GLY A 145 -4.60 1.93 -1.45
CA GLY A 145 -5.69 1.16 -0.87
C GLY A 145 -6.16 0.02 -1.76
N CYS A 146 -7.00 -0.83 -1.19
CA CYS A 146 -7.88 -1.68 -1.99
C CYS A 146 -9.02 -0.86 -2.58
N ARG A 147 -8.70 -0.01 -3.54
CA ARG A 147 -9.65 0.20 -4.60
C ARG A 147 -9.67 -1.13 -5.33
N GLN A 148 -10.78 -1.87 -5.19
CA GLN A 148 -11.14 -2.79 -6.28
C GLN A 148 -10.92 -1.96 -7.53
N ALA A 149 -10.02 -2.40 -8.41
CA ALA A 149 -9.96 -1.80 -9.72
C ALA A 149 -11.43 -1.76 -10.14
N ALA A 150 -12.00 -0.56 -10.29
CA ALA A 150 -13.24 -0.44 -10.99
C ALA A 150 -12.88 -1.05 -12.33
N HIS A 151 -13.24 -2.33 -12.50
CA HIS A 151 -13.11 -2.98 -13.77
C HIS A 151 -14.07 -2.16 -14.59
N ASP A 152 -13.50 -1.28 -15.40
CA ASP A 152 -14.23 -0.54 -16.41
C ASP A 152 -14.63 -1.61 -17.43
N ILE A 153 -15.65 -2.39 -17.05
CA ILE A 153 -16.23 -3.44 -17.88
C ILE A 153 -16.96 -2.66 -18.95
N ASN A 154 -16.24 -2.34 -20.02
CA ASN A 154 -16.84 -1.78 -21.20
C ASN A 154 -17.68 -2.87 -21.85
N CYS A 155 -19.00 -2.74 -21.72
CA CYS A 155 -19.94 -3.56 -22.45
C CYS A 155 -19.80 -3.23 -23.94
N CYS A 156 -19.23 -4.15 -24.73
CA CYS A 156 -19.16 -3.99 -26.16
C CYS A 156 -20.39 -4.67 -26.80
N LEU A 157 -21.27 -3.89 -27.42
CA LEU A 157 -22.45 -4.42 -28.10
C LEU A 157 -22.15 -4.66 -29.59
N PRO A 158 -22.67 -5.75 -30.19
CA PRO A 158 -22.67 -5.88 -31.64
C PRO A 158 -23.61 -4.81 -32.24
N PRO A 159 -23.23 -4.15 -33.34
CA PRO A 159 -24.16 -3.26 -34.04
C PRO A 159 -25.36 -4.07 -34.52
N SER A 160 -26.58 -3.58 -34.25
CA SER A 160 -27.86 -4.24 -34.54
C SER A 160 -28.11 -4.60 -36.01
N SER A 161 -27.18 -4.28 -36.91
CA SER A 161 -27.37 -4.32 -38.36
C SER A 161 -26.33 -5.15 -39.14
N SER A 162 -25.44 -5.91 -38.49
CA SER A 162 -24.52 -6.78 -39.24
C SER A 162 -24.01 -8.00 -38.49
N ALA A 163 -24.26 -9.17 -39.05
CA ALA A 163 -23.55 -10.40 -38.71
C ALA A 163 -22.11 -10.31 -39.27
N GLY A 164 -21.22 -9.61 -38.55
CA GLY A 164 -19.79 -9.52 -38.91
C GLY A 164 -19.08 -8.20 -38.62
N GLY A 165 -19.74 -7.20 -38.03
CA GLY A 165 -19.09 -5.93 -37.67
C GLY A 165 -18.22 -6.02 -36.41
N ALA A 166 -17.20 -5.17 -36.31
CA ALA A 166 -16.38 -5.02 -35.11
C ALA A 166 -17.25 -4.55 -33.92
N PHE A 167 -17.03 -5.12 -32.74
CA PHE A 167 -17.72 -4.70 -31.52
C PHE A 167 -17.35 -3.26 -31.17
N VAL A 168 -18.36 -2.43 -30.87
CA VAL A 168 -18.17 -1.05 -30.40
C VAL A 168 -18.26 -1.06 -28.88
N CYS A 169 -17.19 -0.64 -28.21
CA CYS A 169 -17.13 -0.54 -26.75
C CYS A 169 -17.34 0.92 -26.36
N GLU A 170 -18.40 1.20 -25.58
CA GLU A 170 -18.68 2.56 -25.09
C GLU A 170 -18.14 2.71 -23.65
N PRO A 171 -17.27 3.70 -23.36
CA PRO A 171 -16.76 3.93 -22.02
C PRO A 171 -17.89 4.31 -21.07
N GLN A 172 -18.09 3.56 -19.99
CA GLN A 172 -19.05 3.93 -18.95
C GLN A 172 -18.53 5.14 -18.18
N LYS A 173 -19.32 6.24 -18.15
CA LYS A 173 -18.99 7.42 -17.35
C LYS A 173 -18.87 6.99 -15.88
N PRO A 174 -17.77 7.33 -15.17
CA PRO A 174 -17.67 7.06 -13.73
C PRO A 174 -18.84 7.73 -13.01
N SER A 175 -19.56 6.98 -12.18
CA SER A 175 -20.62 7.54 -11.34
C SER A 175 -19.99 8.54 -10.36
N GLU A 176 -20.45 9.80 -10.42
CA GLU A 176 -20.06 10.90 -9.51
C GLU A 176 -20.44 10.62 -8.05
#